data_AF-A0A959B8T6-F1
#
_entry.id   AF-A0A959B8T6-F1
#
_cell.length_a   1.000
_cell.length_b   1.000
_cell.length_c   1.000
_cell.angle_alpha   90.00
_cell.angle_beta   90.00
_cell.angle_gamma   90.00
#
_symmetry.space_group_name_H-M   'P 1'
#
loop_
_entity.id
_entity.type
_entity.pdbx_description
1 polymer ?
#
loop_
_entity_poly.entity_id
_entity_poly.type
_entity_poly.pdbx_seq_one_letter_code
_entity_poly.pdbx_strand_id
1 'polypeptide(L)'
;MTFTKIATSLLLLLTLMVFGGQAAFSQAGQVEVNRIGQMPNEPSPYNVRDWKQVAQQYDALVYDLQLSGQYLPLVFVNNNGINYPQHQSFGLHSYVGTNNPTAGEGINVLPSLVSATLAGIDKSNQNGRNWVLMSQDYFNKANGEMIYLNNRSGGSGGDWWYDLMPNIYFYQLYDLYPPFGDAEFQFNSVADQFAAAVRAMGGSDTPWSPAYMNYRAWDFVDMQPNDQGVPEPEAAGA
;
A
#
# COMPACT_ATOMS: atom_id res chain seq x y z
N MET A 1 21.49 -43.27 32.25
CA MET A 1 21.04 -43.92 31.00
C MET A 1 20.11 -43.05 30.14
N THR A 2 19.77 -41.82 30.56
CA THR A 2 18.74 -40.98 29.94
C THR A 2 19.31 -39.90 29.00
N PHE A 3 20.51 -39.37 29.27
CA PHE A 3 21.14 -38.33 28.44
C PHE A 3 21.65 -38.84 27.08
N THR A 4 22.15 -40.07 27.02
CA THR A 4 22.68 -40.65 25.78
C THR A 4 21.60 -40.87 24.74
N LYS A 5 20.38 -41.25 25.17
CA LYS A 5 19.23 -41.48 24.26
C LYS A 5 18.71 -40.19 23.61
N ILE A 6 18.73 -39.07 24.35
CA ILE A 6 18.27 -37.77 23.84
C ILE A 6 19.25 -37.22 22.79
N ALA A 7 20.56 -37.37 23.00
CA ALA A 7 21.57 -36.95 22.05
C ALA A 7 21.53 -37.77 20.73
N THR A 8 21.27 -39.08 20.81
CA THR A 8 21.12 -39.91 19.60
C THR A 8 19.85 -39.58 18.82
N SER A 9 18.74 -39.26 19.50
CA SER A 9 17.49 -38.85 18.85
C SER A 9 17.59 -37.48 18.19
N LEU A 10 18.30 -36.51 18.78
CA LEU A 10 18.52 -35.20 18.17
C LEU A 10 19.42 -35.28 16.92
N LEU A 11 20.46 -36.14 16.97
CA LEU A 11 21.38 -36.33 15.85
C LEU A 11 20.69 -37.00 14.65
N LEU A 12 19.78 -37.95 14.90
CA LEU A 12 18.98 -38.63 13.86
C LEU A 12 17.97 -37.67 13.20
N LEU A 13 17.34 -36.79 13.98
CA LEU A 13 16.42 -35.76 13.47
C LEU A 13 17.15 -34.72 12.61
N LEU A 14 18.36 -34.31 13.01
CA LEU A 14 19.18 -33.39 12.21
C LEU A 14 19.63 -34.03 10.89
N THR A 15 19.96 -35.33 10.87
CA THR A 15 20.35 -36.03 9.64
C THR A 15 19.17 -36.22 8.69
N LEU A 16 17.96 -36.50 9.20
CA LEU A 16 16.75 -36.57 8.38
C LEU A 16 16.36 -35.23 7.75
N MET A 17 16.59 -34.10 8.43
CA MET A 17 16.35 -32.77 7.85
C MET A 17 17.39 -32.38 6.79
N VAL A 18 18.65 -32.79 6.95
CA VAL A 18 19.72 -32.48 5.97
C VAL A 18 19.61 -33.34 4.70
N PHE A 19 19.11 -34.58 4.79
CA PHE A 19 18.93 -35.46 3.63
C PHE A 19 17.52 -35.44 3.01
N GLY A 20 16.51 -34.89 3.71
CA GLY A 20 15.14 -34.76 3.18
C GLY A 20 14.87 -33.50 2.35
N GLY A 21 15.78 -32.51 2.35
CA GLY A 21 15.56 -31.18 1.78
C GLY A 21 15.92 -31.01 0.30
N GLN A 22 16.30 -32.06 -0.44
CA GLN A 22 16.82 -31.93 -1.82
C GLN A 22 15.90 -32.49 -2.91
N ALA A 23 14.65 -32.84 -2.58
CA ALA A 23 13.61 -33.03 -3.58
C ALA A 23 12.57 -31.92 -3.42
N ALA A 24 12.93 -30.71 -3.86
CA ALA A 24 11.93 -29.78 -4.32
C ALA A 24 11.24 -30.45 -5.51
N PHE A 25 10.19 -31.20 -5.23
CA PHE A 25 9.30 -31.69 -6.27
C PHE A 25 8.71 -30.43 -6.93
N SER A 26 9.26 -30.06 -8.09
CA SER A 26 8.59 -29.17 -9.04
C SER A 26 7.13 -29.64 -9.12
N GLN A 27 6.20 -28.68 -9.07
CA GLN A 27 4.78 -28.96 -9.16
C GLN A 27 4.54 -29.93 -10.33
N ALA A 28 3.99 -31.12 -10.04
CA ALA A 28 3.66 -32.08 -11.09
C ALA A 28 2.70 -31.39 -12.08
N GLY A 29 3.15 -31.14 -13.31
CA GLY A 29 2.43 -30.35 -14.31
C GLY A 29 2.99 -28.96 -14.60
N GLN A 30 4.12 -28.55 -14.02
CA GLN A 30 4.81 -27.32 -14.41
C GLN A 30 5.31 -27.45 -15.86
N VAL A 31 4.64 -26.74 -16.78
CA VAL A 31 5.03 -26.67 -18.18
C VAL A 31 6.27 -25.80 -18.29
N GLU A 32 7.31 -26.30 -18.95
CA GLU A 32 8.49 -25.50 -19.26
C GLU A 32 8.08 -24.34 -20.18
N VAL A 33 8.29 -23.12 -19.71
CA VAL A 33 8.20 -21.93 -20.56
C VAL A 33 9.60 -21.69 -21.12
N ASN A 34 9.83 -22.07 -22.39
CA ASN A 34 11.14 -21.97 -23.05
C ASN A 34 11.85 -20.62 -22.83
N ARG A 35 11.10 -19.51 -22.75
CA ARG A 35 11.65 -18.17 -22.50
C ARG A 35 12.17 -17.98 -21.07
N ILE A 36 11.51 -18.58 -20.08
CA ILE A 36 11.92 -18.55 -18.67
C ILE A 36 13.12 -19.48 -18.47
N GLY A 37 13.15 -20.65 -19.12
CA GLY A 37 14.30 -21.56 -19.08
C GLY A 37 15.60 -20.98 -19.66
N GLN A 38 15.51 -19.92 -20.49
CA GLN A 38 16.67 -19.16 -20.96
C GLN A 38 17.23 -18.19 -19.92
N MET A 39 16.47 -17.87 -18.87
CA MET A 39 16.95 -16.99 -17.81
C MET A 39 17.91 -17.77 -16.91
N PRO A 40 19.09 -17.21 -16.58
CA PRO A 40 19.97 -17.87 -15.63
C PRO A 40 19.28 -17.93 -14.26
N ASN A 41 19.46 -19.05 -13.54
CA ASN A 41 18.88 -19.25 -12.20
C ASN A 41 19.36 -18.18 -11.20
N GLU A 42 20.53 -17.61 -11.44
CA GLU A 42 21.08 -16.50 -10.68
C GLU A 42 21.72 -15.47 -11.62
N PRO A 43 21.56 -14.16 -11.38
CA PRO A 43 22.31 -13.15 -12.11
C PRO A 43 23.79 -13.26 -11.73
N SER A 44 24.68 -13.32 -12.74
CA SER A 44 26.13 -13.35 -12.55
C SER A 44 26.81 -12.26 -13.39
N PRO A 45 27.59 -11.34 -12.77
CA PRO A 45 27.85 -11.26 -11.33
C PRO A 45 26.59 -10.85 -10.55
N TYR A 46 26.42 -11.41 -9.35
CA TYR A 46 25.33 -11.02 -8.46
C TYR A 46 25.58 -9.61 -7.92
N ASN A 47 24.84 -8.64 -8.44
CA ASN A 47 24.89 -7.25 -8.01
C ASN A 47 23.45 -6.74 -7.78
N VAL A 48 22.90 -7.04 -6.61
CA VAL A 48 21.60 -6.51 -6.20
C VAL A 48 21.82 -5.20 -5.47
N ARG A 49 21.19 -4.14 -5.97
CA ARG A 49 21.17 -2.82 -5.36
C ARG A 49 20.64 -2.91 -3.93
N ASP A 50 21.27 -2.19 -2.99
CA ASP A 50 20.75 -2.09 -1.62
C ASP A 50 19.46 -1.25 -1.62
N TRP A 51 18.33 -1.92 -1.83
CA TRP A 51 17.02 -1.27 -1.90
C TRP A 51 16.61 -0.62 -0.58
N LYS A 52 17.09 -1.13 0.57
CA LYS A 52 16.84 -0.51 1.87
C LYS A 52 17.57 0.83 1.95
N GLN A 53 18.85 0.86 1.59
CA GLN A 53 19.61 2.11 1.54
C GLN A 53 18.98 3.12 0.57
N VAL A 54 18.52 2.67 -0.60
CA VAL A 54 17.83 3.53 -1.58
C VAL A 54 16.56 4.14 -1.00
N ALA A 55 15.72 3.32 -0.33
CA ALA A 55 14.50 3.81 0.30
C ALA A 55 14.80 4.85 1.40
N GLN A 56 15.82 4.60 2.23
CA GLN A 56 16.25 5.54 3.27
C GLN A 56 16.78 6.87 2.68
N GLN A 57 17.53 6.81 1.58
CA GLN A 57 18.04 8.00 0.90
C GLN A 57 16.92 8.79 0.20
N TYR A 58 15.97 8.10 -0.43
CA TYR A 58 14.79 8.73 -0.99
C TYR A 58 13.99 9.45 0.10
N ASP A 59 13.75 8.77 1.22
CA ASP A 59 13.04 9.34 2.37
C ASP A 59 13.70 10.62 2.90
N ALA A 60 15.02 10.57 3.14
CA ALA A 60 15.80 11.71 3.60
C ALA A 60 15.73 12.90 2.63
N LEU A 61 15.65 12.64 1.31
CA LEU A 61 15.52 13.69 0.30
C LEU A 61 14.12 14.30 0.29
N VAL A 62 13.07 13.47 0.25
CA VAL A 62 11.70 13.95 -0.01
C VAL A 62 11.02 14.53 1.22
N TYR A 63 11.42 14.12 2.43
CA TYR A 63 10.88 14.66 3.69
C TYR A 63 11.72 15.80 4.31
N ASP A 64 12.75 16.28 3.62
CA ASP A 64 13.54 17.43 4.08
C ASP A 64 12.85 18.76 3.73
N LEU A 65 12.23 19.36 4.75
CA LEU A 65 11.58 20.68 4.67
C LEU A 65 12.58 21.85 4.55
N GLN A 66 13.86 21.63 4.88
CA GLN A 66 14.91 22.65 4.86
C GLN A 66 15.72 22.61 3.56
N LEU A 67 15.45 21.63 2.70
CA LEU A 67 16.15 21.46 1.45
C LEU A 67 15.91 22.67 0.54
N SER A 68 16.99 23.20 -0.04
CA SER A 68 16.94 24.39 -0.89
C SER A 68 17.53 24.09 -2.26
N GLY A 69 16.99 24.76 -3.28
CA GLY A 69 17.37 24.54 -4.68
C GLY A 69 16.19 24.71 -5.61
N GLN A 70 16.43 24.54 -6.91
CA GLN A 70 15.37 24.61 -7.90
C GLN A 70 14.34 23.49 -7.64
N TYR A 71 13.07 23.87 -7.46
CA TYR A 71 11.93 22.97 -7.19
C TYR A 71 11.92 22.27 -5.82
N LEU A 72 12.77 22.69 -4.88
CA LEU A 72 12.86 22.14 -3.52
C LEU A 72 12.26 23.12 -2.49
N PRO A 73 11.73 22.64 -1.35
CA PRO A 73 11.61 21.22 -0.95
C PRO A 73 10.55 20.43 -1.73
N LEU A 74 10.57 19.10 -1.61
CA LEU A 74 9.59 18.19 -2.27
C LEU A 74 8.39 17.84 -1.38
N VAL A 75 8.45 18.16 -0.09
CA VAL A 75 7.36 18.04 0.88
C VAL A 75 6.86 19.43 1.25
N PHE A 76 5.55 19.53 1.47
CA PHE A 76 4.92 20.72 2.05
C PHE A 76 4.00 20.32 3.20
N VAL A 77 3.80 21.23 4.14
CA VAL A 77 2.93 21.03 5.32
C VAL A 77 1.91 22.16 5.37
N ASN A 78 0.64 21.80 5.62
CA ASN A 78 -0.43 22.75 5.90
C ASN A 78 -0.73 22.75 7.39
N ASN A 79 -1.15 23.89 7.93
CA ASN A 79 -1.48 24.01 9.34
C ASN A 79 -2.75 23.25 9.73
N ASN A 80 -3.66 23.04 8.78
CA ASN A 80 -4.93 22.37 9.00
C ASN A 80 -5.22 21.41 7.84
N GLY A 81 -5.75 20.24 8.16
CA GLY A 81 -6.35 19.33 7.20
C GLY A 81 -7.74 19.77 6.73
N ILE A 82 -8.19 19.18 5.62
CA ILE A 82 -9.57 19.31 5.14
C ILE A 82 -10.49 18.35 5.91
N ASN A 83 -10.07 17.10 6.07
CA ASN A 83 -10.85 16.04 6.71
C ASN A 83 -10.62 15.99 8.22
N TYR A 84 -9.47 16.50 8.68
CA TYR A 84 -9.10 16.59 10.09
C TYR A 84 -8.54 17.98 10.43
N PRO A 85 -9.40 19.03 10.56
CA PRO A 85 -8.95 20.41 10.73
C PRO A 85 -8.10 20.67 11.98
N GLN A 86 -8.19 19.81 12.99
CA GLN A 86 -7.41 19.89 14.23
C GLN A 86 -5.95 19.40 14.08
N HIS A 87 -5.61 18.80 12.93
CA HIS A 87 -4.28 18.28 12.65
C HIS A 87 -3.66 19.00 11.46
N GLN A 88 -2.33 19.06 11.45
CA GLN A 88 -1.61 19.44 10.23
C GLN A 88 -1.85 18.39 9.15
N SER A 89 -1.76 18.78 7.88
CA SER A 89 -1.70 17.85 6.76
C SER A 89 -0.41 18.08 5.99
N PHE A 90 -0.04 17.15 5.11
CA PHE A 90 1.10 17.32 4.22
C PHE A 90 0.80 16.74 2.85
N GLY A 91 1.70 17.00 1.92
CA GLY A 91 1.79 16.27 0.67
C GLY A 91 3.22 16.26 0.16
N LEU A 92 3.44 15.39 -0.82
CA LEU A 92 4.65 15.38 -1.63
C LEU A 92 4.32 15.94 -3.01
N HIS A 93 5.24 16.68 -3.61
CA HIS A 93 5.11 17.08 -5.00
C HIS A 93 4.99 15.83 -5.88
N SER A 94 3.91 15.71 -6.64
CA SER A 94 3.71 14.60 -7.59
C SER A 94 4.75 14.60 -8.71
N TYR A 95 5.22 15.80 -9.09
CA TYR A 95 6.25 15.99 -10.11
C TYR A 95 7.23 17.06 -9.63
N VAL A 96 8.52 16.84 -9.85
CA VAL A 96 9.55 17.86 -9.63
C VAL A 96 9.29 19.02 -10.60
N GLY A 97 9.08 20.22 -10.06
CA GLY A 97 8.71 21.39 -10.85
C GLY A 97 7.23 21.49 -11.19
N THR A 98 6.36 20.83 -10.42
CA THR A 98 4.90 21.01 -10.50
C THR A 98 4.51 22.49 -10.43
N ASN A 99 3.51 22.88 -11.25
CA ASN A 99 2.88 24.20 -11.20
C ASN A 99 1.92 24.34 -10.00
N ASN A 100 1.66 23.26 -9.27
CA ASN A 100 0.80 23.24 -8.10
C ASN A 100 1.52 22.54 -6.91
N PRO A 101 2.49 23.22 -6.28
CA PRO A 101 3.33 22.63 -5.22
C PRO A 101 2.59 22.35 -3.92
N THR A 102 1.32 22.73 -3.79
CA THR A 102 0.49 22.45 -2.61
C THR A 102 -0.56 21.36 -2.87
N ALA A 103 -0.56 20.76 -4.07
CA ALA A 103 -1.36 19.61 -4.42
C ALA A 103 -0.51 18.33 -4.38
N GLY A 104 -0.67 17.56 -3.31
CA GLY A 104 -0.04 16.26 -3.14
C GLY A 104 -1.05 15.14 -3.37
N GLU A 105 -0.59 14.05 -3.97
CA GLU A 105 -1.41 12.89 -4.32
C GLU A 105 -1.23 11.75 -3.32
N GLY A 106 -2.35 11.13 -2.91
CA GLY A 106 -2.39 10.03 -1.96
C GLY A 106 -1.61 8.82 -2.45
N ILE A 107 -1.60 8.58 -3.77
CA ILE A 107 -0.84 7.51 -4.42
C ILE A 107 0.68 7.69 -4.28
N ASN A 108 1.14 8.91 -4.02
CA ASN A 108 2.56 9.21 -3.76
C ASN A 108 2.82 9.20 -2.25
N VAL A 109 1.96 9.86 -1.49
CA VAL A 109 2.11 10.08 -0.05
C VAL A 109 2.03 8.78 0.75
N LEU A 110 0.97 8.00 0.62
CA LEU A 110 0.74 6.84 1.47
C LEU A 110 1.80 5.73 1.28
N PRO A 111 2.16 5.30 0.06
CA PRO A 111 3.21 4.29 -0.10
C PRO A 111 4.60 4.80 0.30
N SER A 112 4.88 6.10 0.23
CA SER A 112 6.15 6.64 0.73
C SER A 112 6.30 6.44 2.24
N LEU A 113 5.20 6.54 3.01
CA LEU A 113 5.18 6.21 4.44
C LEU A 113 5.39 4.72 4.69
N VAL A 114 4.71 3.85 3.92
CA VAL A 114 4.87 2.39 4.03
C VAL A 114 6.32 2.01 3.75
N SER A 115 6.88 2.48 2.63
CA SER A 115 8.26 2.21 2.21
C SER A 115 9.29 2.62 3.27
N ALA A 116 9.16 3.84 3.80
CA ALA A 116 10.05 4.34 4.83
C ALA A 116 9.96 3.51 6.12
N THR A 117 8.75 3.12 6.52
CA THR A 117 8.51 2.30 7.71
C THR A 117 9.15 0.92 7.56
N LEU A 118 8.94 0.26 6.42
CA LEU A 118 9.58 -1.03 6.10
C LEU A 118 11.12 -0.91 6.03
N ALA A 119 11.63 0.27 5.66
CA ALA A 119 13.06 0.57 5.66
C ALA A 119 13.62 0.95 7.06
N GLY A 120 12.78 0.93 8.10
CA GLY A 120 13.17 1.17 9.50
C GLY A 120 13.13 2.63 9.93
N ILE A 121 12.39 3.49 9.23
CA ILE A 121 12.18 4.90 9.59
C ILE A 121 10.81 5.04 10.25
N ASP A 122 10.79 5.47 11.51
CA ASP A 122 9.55 5.71 12.24
C ASP A 122 8.89 7.03 11.79
N LYS A 123 7.81 6.90 11.01
CA LYS A 123 7.02 8.03 10.49
C LYS A 123 6.04 8.61 11.51
N SER A 124 5.84 7.96 12.65
CA SER A 124 5.06 8.54 13.74
C SER A 124 5.82 9.65 14.48
N ASN A 125 7.14 9.71 14.32
CA ASN A 125 7.99 10.71 14.95
C ASN A 125 9.28 11.01 14.16
N GLN A 126 9.17 11.25 12.86
CA GLN A 126 10.33 11.68 12.08
C GLN A 126 10.43 13.21 12.10
N ASN A 127 11.56 13.74 12.56
CA ASN A 127 11.84 15.17 12.65
C ASN A 127 10.79 15.95 13.47
N GLY A 128 10.27 15.31 14.53
CA GLY A 128 9.25 15.90 15.42
C GLY A 128 7.85 15.97 14.81
N ARG A 129 7.59 15.22 13.73
CA ARG A 129 6.28 15.18 13.06
C ARG A 129 5.74 13.76 13.00
N ASN A 130 4.44 13.62 13.23
CA ASN A 130 3.70 12.39 13.02
C ASN A 130 3.08 12.40 11.62
N TRP A 131 3.86 11.97 10.63
CA TRP A 131 3.44 11.95 9.22
C TRP A 131 2.31 10.95 8.98
N VAL A 132 2.27 9.86 9.75
CA VAL A 132 1.20 8.86 9.67
C VAL A 132 -0.14 9.47 10.10
N LEU A 133 -0.17 10.20 11.22
CA LEU A 133 -1.36 10.95 11.65
C LEU A 133 -1.80 11.99 10.61
N MET A 134 -0.85 12.76 10.07
CA MET A 134 -1.14 13.78 9.06
C MET A 134 -1.69 13.18 7.75
N SER A 135 -1.36 11.91 7.45
CA SER A 135 -1.85 11.21 6.25
C SER A 135 -3.34 10.87 6.29
N GLN A 136 -3.97 10.91 7.48
CA GLN A 136 -5.42 10.75 7.64
C GLN A 136 -6.20 11.80 6.85
N ASP A 137 -5.60 12.92 6.46
CA ASP A 137 -6.24 13.92 5.63
C ASP A 137 -6.60 13.42 4.22
N TYR A 138 -6.08 12.28 3.77
CA TYR A 138 -6.49 11.61 2.54
C TYR A 138 -7.73 10.71 2.69
N PHE A 139 -8.20 10.46 3.91
CA PHE A 139 -9.50 9.85 4.18
C PHE A 139 -10.60 10.90 4.01
N ASN A 140 -11.34 10.83 2.91
CA ASN A 140 -12.29 11.86 2.46
C ASN A 140 -13.58 11.86 3.30
N LYS A 141 -13.45 12.28 4.55
CA LYS A 141 -14.52 12.36 5.55
C LYS A 141 -15.45 13.56 5.34
N ALA A 142 -14.89 14.70 4.94
CA ALA A 142 -15.61 15.98 4.88
C ALA A 142 -16.67 16.03 3.77
N ASN A 143 -16.49 15.26 2.70
CA ASN A 143 -17.42 15.17 1.56
C ASN A 143 -18.23 13.86 1.54
N GLY A 144 -18.05 12.98 2.51
CA GLY A 144 -18.87 11.77 2.65
C GLY A 144 -18.43 10.56 1.85
N GLU A 145 -17.29 10.62 1.14
CA GLU A 145 -16.72 9.45 0.44
C GLU A 145 -16.39 8.31 1.41
N MET A 146 -15.90 8.67 2.59
CA MET A 146 -15.62 7.73 3.70
C MET A 146 -14.62 6.62 3.33
N ILE A 147 -13.76 6.91 2.36
CA ILE A 147 -12.61 6.10 1.93
C ILE A 147 -11.38 7.00 1.70
N TYR A 148 -10.20 6.39 1.59
CA TYR A 148 -9.01 7.09 1.13
C TYR A 148 -9.05 7.29 -0.38
N LEU A 149 -8.74 8.51 -0.84
CA LEU A 149 -8.66 8.84 -2.28
C LEU A 149 -7.35 9.53 -2.61
N ASN A 150 -7.09 9.69 -3.91
CA ASN A 150 -5.88 10.32 -4.39
C ASN A 150 -5.78 11.81 -4.01
N ASN A 151 -6.90 12.50 -3.76
CA ASN A 151 -6.94 13.88 -3.30
C ASN A 151 -7.61 13.98 -1.94
N ARG A 152 -7.23 14.96 -1.12
CA ARG A 152 -7.81 15.23 0.22
C ARG A 152 -9.24 15.80 0.18
N SER A 153 -9.70 16.20 -0.99
CA SER A 153 -11.08 16.61 -1.28
C SER A 153 -11.47 16.06 -2.65
N GLY A 154 -11.16 14.78 -2.88
CA GLY A 154 -11.44 14.07 -4.12
C GLY A 154 -12.83 13.46 -4.13
N GLY A 155 -13.29 13.04 -5.31
CA GLY A 155 -14.46 12.19 -5.46
C GLY A 155 -14.07 10.83 -6.04
N SER A 156 -14.77 9.77 -5.66
CA SER A 156 -14.62 8.45 -6.27
C SER A 156 -15.35 8.34 -7.61
N GLY A 157 -15.23 7.21 -8.30
CA GLY A 157 -15.92 6.95 -9.56
C GLY A 157 -15.17 7.44 -10.80
N GLY A 158 -13.94 7.93 -10.65
CA GLY A 158 -13.10 8.36 -11.77
C GLY A 158 -12.30 7.22 -12.41
N ASP A 159 -11.70 6.40 -11.56
CA ASP A 159 -10.70 5.39 -11.94
C ASP A 159 -10.50 4.40 -10.78
N TRP A 160 -10.56 3.11 -11.07
CA TRP A 160 -10.51 2.07 -10.03
C TRP A 160 -9.20 2.05 -9.26
N TRP A 161 -8.08 2.30 -9.92
CA TRP A 161 -6.76 2.30 -9.29
C TRP A 161 -6.65 3.41 -8.24
N TYR A 162 -7.09 4.63 -8.58
CA TYR A 162 -7.04 5.76 -7.65
C TYR A 162 -8.05 5.68 -6.51
N ASP A 163 -9.16 4.95 -6.70
CA ASP A 163 -10.17 4.74 -5.66
C ASP A 163 -9.80 3.57 -4.74
N LEU A 164 -9.03 2.58 -5.22
CA LEU A 164 -8.65 1.39 -4.45
C LEU A 164 -7.30 1.55 -3.72
N MET A 165 -6.24 1.95 -4.41
CA MET A 165 -4.88 1.85 -3.87
C MET A 165 -4.61 2.64 -2.60
N PRO A 166 -5.09 3.90 -2.46
CA PRO A 166 -4.91 4.63 -1.21
C PRO A 166 -5.43 3.86 0.02
N ASN A 167 -6.51 3.09 -0.13
CA ASN A 167 -7.07 2.27 0.95
C ASN A 167 -6.18 1.07 1.31
N ILE A 168 -5.57 0.44 0.31
CA ILE A 168 -4.61 -0.66 0.53
C ILE A 168 -3.38 -0.15 1.29
N TYR A 169 -2.81 0.99 0.87
CA TYR A 169 -1.68 1.59 1.57
C TYR A 169 -2.06 2.02 3.00
N PHE A 170 -3.28 2.53 3.20
CA PHE A 170 -3.79 2.79 4.55
C PHE A 170 -3.83 1.52 5.40
N TYR A 171 -4.35 0.39 4.90
CA TYR A 171 -4.34 -0.86 5.67
C TYR A 171 -2.94 -1.35 6.01
N GLN A 172 -1.95 -1.15 5.13
CA GLN A 172 -0.55 -1.42 5.45
C GLN A 172 -0.05 -0.52 6.59
N LEU A 173 -0.38 0.77 6.57
CA LEU A 173 -0.01 1.69 7.66
C LEU A 173 -0.72 1.33 8.97
N TYR A 174 -1.98 0.90 8.90
CA TYR A 174 -2.74 0.45 10.07
C TYR A 174 -2.13 -0.79 10.72
N ASP A 175 -1.57 -1.72 9.94
CA ASP A 175 -0.85 -2.89 10.44
C ASP A 175 0.54 -2.53 11.02
N LEU A 176 1.26 -1.63 10.34
CA LEU A 176 2.62 -1.25 10.72
C LEU A 176 2.73 -0.35 11.96
N TYR A 177 1.65 0.35 12.32
CA TYR A 177 1.61 1.27 13.46
C TYR A 177 0.49 0.89 14.44
N PRO A 178 0.69 1.07 15.76
CA PRO A 178 -0.42 1.07 16.70
C PRO A 178 -1.51 2.08 16.26
N PRO A 179 -2.79 1.88 16.63
CA PRO A 179 -3.86 2.79 16.25
C PRO A 179 -3.50 4.26 16.51
N PHE A 180 -3.56 5.07 15.45
CA PHE A 180 -3.21 6.49 15.46
C PHE A 180 -4.42 7.33 15.05
N GLY A 181 -4.64 8.45 15.74
CA GLY A 181 -5.77 9.34 15.44
C GLY A 181 -7.10 8.59 15.33
N ASP A 182 -7.78 8.72 14.20
CA ASP A 182 -9.10 8.12 13.91
C ASP A 182 -8.99 6.76 13.15
N ALA A 183 -7.85 6.08 13.19
CA ALA A 183 -7.55 5.00 12.25
C ALA A 183 -8.45 3.76 12.42
N GLU A 184 -8.92 3.46 13.63
CA GLU A 184 -9.86 2.35 13.87
C GLU A 184 -11.23 2.61 13.20
N PHE A 185 -11.72 3.86 13.26
CA PHE A 185 -12.93 4.25 12.55
C PHE A 185 -12.73 4.15 11.03
N GLN A 186 -11.61 4.68 10.53
CA GLN A 186 -11.27 4.63 9.11
C GLN A 186 -11.18 3.19 8.58
N PHE A 187 -10.56 2.29 9.35
CA PHE A 187 -10.47 0.87 9.03
C PHE A 187 -11.84 0.24 8.79
N ASN A 188 -12.75 0.42 9.74
CA ASN A 188 -14.10 -0.14 9.63
C ASN A 188 -14.90 0.56 8.50
N SER A 189 -14.79 1.88 8.39
CA SER A 189 -15.47 2.67 7.36
C SER A 189 -15.11 2.24 5.95
N VAL A 190 -13.82 2.03 5.66
CA VAL A 190 -13.36 1.54 4.35
C VAL A 190 -13.93 0.14 4.10
N ALA A 191 -13.84 -0.77 5.06
CA ALA A 191 -14.38 -2.12 4.90
C ALA A 191 -15.89 -2.11 4.61
N ASP A 192 -16.66 -1.29 5.34
CA ASP A 192 -18.09 -1.16 5.17
C ASP A 192 -18.46 -0.56 3.80
N GLN A 193 -17.75 0.48 3.35
CA GLN A 193 -17.99 1.10 2.03
C GLN A 193 -17.70 0.15 0.86
N PHE A 194 -16.59 -0.58 0.91
CA PHE A 194 -16.28 -1.58 -0.12
C PHE A 194 -17.25 -2.77 -0.06
N ALA A 195 -17.69 -3.19 1.12
CA ALA A 195 -18.72 -4.22 1.25
C ALA A 195 -20.06 -3.76 0.65
N ALA A 196 -20.47 -2.50 0.91
CA ALA A 196 -21.68 -1.92 0.34
C ALA A 196 -21.60 -1.84 -1.20
N ALA A 197 -20.45 -1.43 -1.75
CA ALA A 197 -20.20 -1.41 -3.19
C ALA A 197 -20.35 -2.81 -3.81
N VAL A 198 -19.73 -3.84 -3.21
CA VAL A 198 -19.86 -5.24 -3.68
C VAL A 198 -21.32 -5.70 -3.70
N ARG A 199 -22.12 -5.36 -2.67
CA ARG A 199 -23.56 -5.69 -2.63
C ARG A 199 -24.34 -4.94 -3.71
N ALA A 200 -24.06 -3.65 -3.91
CA ALA A 200 -24.71 -2.83 -4.92
C ALA A 200 -24.40 -3.31 -6.35
N MET A 201 -23.21 -3.89 -6.58
CA MET A 201 -22.82 -4.55 -7.83
C MET A 201 -23.44 -5.95 -8.03
N GLY A 202 -24.35 -6.38 -7.15
CA GLY A 202 -25.03 -7.68 -7.25
C GLY A 202 -24.26 -8.85 -6.60
N GLY A 203 -23.20 -8.57 -5.85
CA GLY A 203 -22.47 -9.56 -5.07
C GLY A 203 -23.30 -10.07 -3.89
N SER A 204 -23.28 -11.38 -3.65
CA SER A 204 -23.95 -12.02 -2.53
C SER A 204 -23.13 -13.18 -1.98
N ASP A 205 -23.22 -13.39 -0.67
CA ASP A 205 -22.68 -14.54 0.04
C ASP A 205 -23.73 -15.66 0.24
N THR A 206 -25.04 -15.33 0.24
CA THR A 206 -26.13 -16.32 0.41
C THR A 206 -27.41 -15.94 -0.36
N PRO A 207 -27.77 -16.65 -1.45
CA PRO A 207 -26.91 -17.58 -2.19
C PRO A 207 -25.68 -16.83 -2.73
N TRP A 208 -24.58 -17.54 -2.93
CA TRP A 208 -23.36 -16.93 -3.46
C TRP A 208 -23.59 -16.42 -4.90
N SER A 209 -23.24 -15.17 -5.17
CA SER A 209 -23.16 -14.57 -6.50
C SER A 209 -21.99 -13.59 -6.58
N PRO A 210 -21.23 -13.57 -7.69
CA PRO A 210 -20.17 -12.59 -7.87
C PRO A 210 -20.77 -11.20 -8.13
N ALA A 211 -20.10 -10.16 -7.64
CA ALA A 211 -20.37 -8.79 -8.06
C ALA A 211 -19.97 -8.60 -9.54
N TYR A 212 -20.73 -7.80 -10.28
CA TYR A 212 -20.32 -7.39 -11.63
C TYR A 212 -19.37 -6.20 -11.52
N MET A 213 -18.06 -6.43 -11.66
CA MET A 213 -17.01 -5.40 -11.49
C MET A 213 -16.43 -4.86 -12.80
N ASN A 214 -17.05 -5.17 -13.95
CA ASN A 214 -16.58 -4.73 -15.26
C ASN A 214 -17.07 -3.30 -15.58
N TYR A 215 -16.54 -2.35 -14.82
CA TYR A 215 -16.77 -0.91 -14.94
C TYR A 215 -15.43 -0.18 -15.07
N ARG A 216 -15.44 1.08 -15.50
CA ARG A 216 -14.26 1.94 -15.40
C ARG A 216 -13.90 2.23 -13.95
N ALA A 217 -14.92 2.53 -13.15
CA ALA A 217 -14.80 2.89 -11.75
C ALA A 217 -16.16 2.77 -11.06
N TRP A 218 -16.19 3.04 -9.77
CA TRP A 218 -17.41 3.01 -8.95
C TRP A 218 -17.51 4.25 -8.08
N ASP A 219 -18.65 4.92 -8.12
CA ASP A 219 -18.95 6.02 -7.21
C ASP A 219 -19.40 5.43 -5.86
N PHE A 220 -18.60 5.64 -4.82
CA PHE A 220 -18.84 5.12 -3.47
C PHE A 220 -19.84 5.95 -2.67
N VAL A 221 -20.23 7.14 -3.13
CA VAL A 221 -21.27 7.94 -2.49
C VAL A 221 -22.64 7.51 -3.00
N ASP A 222 -22.80 7.47 -4.33
CA ASP A 222 -24.07 7.16 -4.99
C ASP A 222 -24.27 5.66 -5.23
N MET A 223 -23.23 4.85 -5.02
CA MET A 223 -23.20 3.41 -5.30
C MET A 223 -23.61 3.11 -6.74
N GLN A 224 -23.03 3.85 -7.69
CA GLN A 224 -23.30 3.74 -9.11
C GLN A 224 -22.03 3.42 -9.92
N PRO A 225 -22.17 2.67 -11.02
CA PRO A 225 -21.04 2.42 -11.90
C PRO A 225 -20.70 3.64 -12.75
N ASN A 226 -19.41 3.81 -13.02
CA ASN A 226 -18.95 4.56 -14.17
C ASN A 226 -18.71 3.58 -15.34
N ASP A 227 -19.59 3.63 -16.33
CA ASP A 227 -19.54 2.80 -17.55
C ASP A 227 -18.93 3.52 -18.75
N GLN A 228 -18.40 4.73 -18.55
CA GLN A 228 -17.86 5.57 -19.62
C GLN A 228 -16.36 5.33 -19.84
N GLY A 229 -15.93 5.10 -21.08
CA GLY A 229 -14.51 4.94 -21.43
C GLY A 229 -14.02 3.50 -21.40
N VAL A 230 -12.77 3.28 -20.98
CA VAL A 230 -12.17 1.94 -20.93
C VAL A 230 -12.57 1.26 -19.62
N PRO A 231 -13.20 0.08 -19.65
CA PRO A 231 -13.44 -0.70 -18.45
C PRO A 231 -12.14 -1.17 -17.81
N GLU A 232 -12.08 -1.14 -16.49
CA GLU A 232 -10.95 -1.59 -15.65
C GLU A 232 -11.46 -2.70 -14.72
N PRO A 233 -11.79 -3.89 -15.26
CA PRO A 233 -12.50 -4.92 -14.51
C PRO A 233 -11.72 -5.34 -13.26
N GLU A 234 -12.38 -5.34 -12.10
CA GLU A 234 -11.76 -5.71 -10.81
C GLU A 234 -10.53 -4.84 -10.43
N ALA A 235 -10.45 -3.63 -10.98
CA ALA A 235 -9.22 -2.83 -10.95
C ALA A 235 -8.02 -3.55 -11.62
N ALA A 236 -8.21 -4.36 -12.67
CA ALA A 236 -7.12 -5.02 -13.39
C ALA A 236 -6.18 -3.98 -14.02
N GLY A 237 -5.05 -3.74 -13.36
CA GLY A 237 -4.23 -2.54 -13.52
C GLY A 237 -3.66 -2.07 -12.18
N ALA A 238 -4.31 -2.51 -11.10
CA ALA A 238 -3.97 -2.36 -9.70
C ALA A 238 -3.12 -3.50 -9.12
#